data_AF-A0A9E5FDU7-F1
#
_entry.id   AF-A0A9E5FDU7-F1
#
_cell.length_a   1.000
_cell.length_b   1.000
_cell.length_c   1.000
_cell.angle_alpha   90.00
_cell.angle_beta   90.00
_cell.angle_gamma   90.00
#
_symmetry.space_group_name_H-M   'P 1'
#
loop_
_entity.id
_entity.type
_entity.pdbx_description
1 polymer ?
#
loop_
_entity_poly.entity_id
_entity_poly.type
_entity_poly.pdbx_seq_one_letter_code
_entity_poly.pdbx_strand_id
1 'polypeptide(L)'
;MHADSNPDAASHTNNKYPSVWTSFVALAAFECGWIVVLAILQLLNTGFGITIWPNNEDTNYYMMLEAGGTRGVPSLFWIFDARNPLNPWFWVPLLSTVNHTQGYELFMVSRVVDFTLGCSVFMLLDAVTRSQCRPFSLACGIAVLIWPFARTDHVVWVFNLALAMSVVNLYCYCQFVMGNRQNSRWLATGLLLYFLTIATYTLHLWGILAIPFLSLLLQQHDQPNRAPWYSRFGSGCIDLIWYFGFLAAYFLIWDTASPFSAPARGWMTLASVSKQLPMSVASLVISSADIGHLLAISHLWNKGFLLGISIFFASCYVFFFHKIFRRNPVGASLGFDTRPSMAELVTLIAVLAALSAGIVQIESTTTIWSP
;
A
#
# COMPACT_ATOMS: atom_id res chain seq x y z
N MET A 1 4.75 -28.04 54.62
CA MET A 1 3.48 -27.66 53.99
C MET A 1 3.81 -27.11 52.62
N HIS A 2 3.67 -27.94 51.59
CA HIS A 2 3.89 -27.57 50.20
C HIS A 2 2.76 -26.64 49.75
N ALA A 3 3.12 -25.46 49.26
CA ALA A 3 2.20 -24.60 48.53
C ALA A 3 2.16 -25.10 47.08
N ASP A 4 1.05 -25.73 46.71
CA ASP A 4 0.74 -26.07 45.33
C ASP A 4 0.56 -24.77 44.53
N SER A 5 1.59 -24.42 43.76
CA SER A 5 1.51 -23.41 42.71
C SER A 5 0.76 -24.02 41.52
N ASN A 6 -0.54 -23.76 41.47
CA ASN A 6 -1.39 -24.12 40.33
C ASN A 6 -0.93 -23.33 39.08
N PRO A 7 -0.34 -23.96 38.04
CA PRO A 7 0.18 -23.26 36.85
C PRO A 7 -0.90 -22.90 35.83
N ASP A 8 -2.14 -23.34 36.03
CA ASP A 8 -3.15 -23.36 34.98
C ASP A 8 -4.05 -22.11 34.92
N ALA A 9 -3.77 -21.08 35.73
CA ALA A 9 -4.59 -19.86 35.78
C ALA A 9 -4.20 -18.76 34.77
N ALA A 10 -3.20 -18.99 33.89
CA ALA A 10 -2.59 -17.91 33.10
C ALA A 10 -2.82 -17.93 31.57
N SER A 11 -3.65 -18.82 30.99
CA SER A 11 -3.71 -18.97 29.52
C SER A 11 -5.02 -18.60 28.82
N HIS A 12 -6.07 -18.21 29.55
CA HIS A 12 -7.29 -17.66 28.93
C HIS A 12 -7.32 -16.14 28.99
N THR A 13 -6.36 -15.50 28.31
CA THR A 13 -6.56 -14.13 27.87
C THR A 13 -7.71 -14.16 26.85
N ASN A 14 -8.91 -13.76 27.31
CA ASN A 14 -10.04 -13.46 26.45
C ASN A 14 -9.56 -12.49 25.36
N ASN A 15 -9.26 -13.02 24.17
CA ASN A 15 -8.84 -12.21 23.03
C ASN A 15 -10.05 -11.36 22.64
N LYS A 16 -10.07 -10.13 23.16
CA LYS A 16 -11.13 -9.13 22.93
C LYS A 16 -11.24 -8.75 21.44
N TYR A 17 -10.28 -9.17 20.62
CA TYR A 17 -10.18 -8.87 19.21
C TYR A 17 -10.22 -10.13 18.33
N PRO A 18 -10.84 -10.04 17.13
CA PRO A 18 -10.82 -11.12 16.15
C PRO A 18 -9.37 -11.51 15.82
N SER A 19 -9.14 -12.78 15.50
CA SER A 19 -7.82 -13.25 15.11
C SER A 19 -7.35 -12.57 13.82
N VAL A 20 -6.04 -12.53 13.58
CA VAL A 20 -5.46 -12.02 12.32
C VAL A 20 -6.09 -12.74 11.11
N TRP A 21 -6.29 -14.05 11.22
CA TRP A 21 -6.96 -14.85 10.20
C TRP A 21 -8.39 -14.40 9.94
N THR A 22 -9.15 -14.11 11.00
CA THR A 22 -10.52 -13.58 10.88
C THR A 22 -10.55 -12.25 10.14
N SER A 23 -9.56 -11.37 10.37
CA SER A 23 -9.43 -10.11 9.62
C SER A 23 -9.15 -10.34 8.14
N PHE A 24 -8.27 -11.28 7.78
CA PHE A 24 -8.01 -11.63 6.38
C PHE A 24 -9.25 -12.21 5.69
N VAL A 25 -9.97 -13.10 6.37
CA VAL A 25 -11.25 -13.64 5.86
C VAL A 25 -12.26 -12.50 5.66
N ALA A 26 -12.32 -11.53 6.57
CA ALA A 26 -13.19 -10.37 6.42
C ALA A 26 -12.81 -9.49 5.22
N LEU A 27 -11.52 -9.24 4.99
CA LEU A 27 -11.04 -8.53 3.80
C LEU A 27 -11.38 -9.29 2.51
N ALA A 28 -11.17 -10.61 2.50
CA ALA A 28 -11.45 -11.44 1.32
C ALA A 28 -12.96 -11.48 1.02
N ALA A 29 -13.78 -11.65 2.05
CA ALA A 29 -15.24 -11.60 1.92
C ALA A 29 -15.72 -10.24 1.42
N PHE A 30 -15.10 -9.15 1.90
CA PHE A 30 -15.39 -7.80 1.42
C PHE A 30 -15.05 -7.65 -0.06
N GLU A 31 -13.84 -8.06 -0.47
CA GLU A 31 -13.39 -8.01 -1.87
C GLU A 31 -14.30 -8.81 -2.81
N CYS A 32 -14.65 -10.05 -2.43
CA CYS A 32 -15.58 -10.86 -3.21
C CYS A 32 -16.97 -10.21 -3.31
N GLY A 33 -17.47 -9.65 -2.20
CA GLY A 33 -18.72 -8.89 -2.18
C GLY A 33 -18.66 -7.67 -3.09
N TRP A 34 -17.52 -6.98 -3.11
CA TRP A 34 -17.27 -5.82 -3.94
C TRP A 34 -17.28 -6.15 -5.44
N ILE A 35 -16.62 -7.24 -5.84
CA ILE A 35 -16.66 -7.77 -7.21
C ILE A 35 -18.09 -8.13 -7.63
N VAL A 36 -18.89 -8.73 -6.74
CA VAL A 36 -20.31 -9.04 -7.01
C VAL A 36 -21.12 -7.76 -7.23
N VAL A 37 -20.89 -6.72 -6.44
CA VAL A 37 -21.55 -5.41 -6.63
C VAL A 37 -21.20 -4.84 -8.01
N LEU A 38 -19.93 -4.85 -8.41
CA LEU A 38 -19.50 -4.39 -9.72
C LEU A 38 -20.10 -5.21 -10.87
N ALA A 39 -20.21 -6.54 -10.72
CA ALA A 39 -20.87 -7.39 -11.69
C ALA A 39 -22.36 -7.07 -11.83
N ILE A 40 -23.06 -6.81 -10.71
CA ILE A 40 -24.47 -6.39 -10.74
C ILE A 40 -24.61 -5.03 -11.44
N LEU A 41 -23.74 -4.06 -11.13
CA LEU A 41 -23.74 -2.75 -11.78
C LEU A 41 -23.51 -2.85 -13.30
N GLN A 42 -22.66 -3.79 -13.74
CA GLN A 42 -22.44 -4.10 -15.16
C GLN A 42 -23.71 -4.66 -15.80
N LEU A 43 -24.35 -5.65 -15.16
CA LEU A 43 -25.56 -6.30 -15.64
C LEU A 43 -26.74 -5.32 -15.73
N LEU A 44 -26.77 -4.32 -14.87
CA LEU A 44 -27.75 -3.23 -14.88
C LEU A 44 -27.41 -2.11 -15.88
N ASN A 45 -26.33 -2.26 -16.67
CA ASN A 45 -25.86 -1.30 -17.67
C ASN A 45 -25.71 0.13 -17.12
N THR A 46 -25.20 0.24 -15.89
CA THR A 46 -25.02 1.53 -15.22
C THR A 46 -23.83 2.33 -15.76
N GLY A 47 -23.07 1.78 -16.72
CA GLY A 47 -21.79 2.35 -17.16
C GLY A 47 -20.62 2.11 -16.19
N PHE A 48 -20.87 1.40 -15.08
CA PHE A 48 -19.84 0.90 -14.16
C PHE A 48 -19.90 -0.62 -14.07
N GLY A 49 -18.73 -1.25 -13.92
CA GLY A 49 -18.67 -2.67 -13.65
C GLY A 49 -17.29 -3.25 -13.84
N ILE A 50 -17.25 -4.53 -14.20
CA ILE A 50 -16.03 -5.32 -14.32
C ILE A 50 -15.32 -5.14 -15.67
N THR A 51 -16.01 -4.62 -16.69
CA THR A 51 -15.43 -4.42 -18.03
C THR A 51 -14.84 -3.02 -18.14
N ILE A 52 -13.54 -2.90 -17.87
CA ILE A 52 -12.77 -1.67 -18.13
C ILE A 52 -11.81 -1.99 -19.27
N TRP A 53 -12.06 -1.41 -20.45
CA TRP A 53 -11.17 -1.59 -21.60
C TRP A 53 -9.77 -1.05 -21.27
N PRO A 54 -8.69 -1.76 -21.64
CA PRO A 54 -7.34 -1.24 -21.51
C PRO A 54 -7.22 0.09 -22.23
N ASN A 55 -6.62 1.08 -21.57
CA ASN A 55 -6.36 2.39 -22.15
C ASN A 55 -4.85 2.61 -22.29
N ASN A 56 -4.44 3.47 -23.22
CA ASN A 56 -3.09 4.03 -23.31
C ASN A 56 -1.95 2.98 -23.16
N GLU A 57 -1.18 3.07 -22.08
CA GLU A 57 -0.01 2.24 -21.79
C GLU A 57 -0.38 0.76 -21.58
N ASP A 58 -1.59 0.44 -21.10
CA ASP A 58 -2.04 -0.94 -20.94
C ASP A 58 -2.10 -1.68 -22.27
N THR A 59 -2.51 -0.97 -23.34
CA THR A 59 -2.58 -1.55 -24.69
C THR A 59 -1.19 -1.87 -25.21
N ASN A 60 -0.20 -1.00 -24.93
CA ASN A 60 1.19 -1.26 -25.29
C ASN A 60 1.74 -2.48 -24.56
N TYR A 61 1.46 -2.59 -23.26
CA TYR A 61 1.87 -3.75 -22.46
C TYR A 61 1.18 -5.03 -22.95
N TYR A 62 -0.13 -4.99 -23.23
CA TYR A 62 -0.85 -6.10 -23.85
C TYR A 62 -0.21 -6.55 -25.17
N MET A 63 0.06 -5.62 -26.08
CA MET A 63 0.70 -5.94 -27.37
C MET A 63 2.08 -6.58 -27.19
N MET A 64 2.87 -6.12 -26.21
CA MET A 64 4.18 -6.72 -25.91
C MET A 64 4.04 -8.14 -25.34
N LEU A 65 3.04 -8.39 -24.49
CA LEU A 65 2.75 -9.71 -23.93
C LEU A 65 2.29 -10.69 -25.01
N GLU A 66 1.44 -10.24 -25.95
CA GLU A 66 0.98 -11.02 -27.10
C GLU A 66 2.13 -11.36 -28.06
N ALA A 67 2.96 -10.37 -28.40
CA ALA A 67 3.99 -10.52 -29.43
C ALA A 67 5.26 -11.23 -28.93
N GLY A 68 5.63 -11.06 -27.66
CA GLY A 68 6.96 -11.43 -27.17
C GLY A 68 7.10 -12.87 -26.68
N GLY A 69 6.02 -13.50 -26.20
CA GLY A 69 6.13 -14.74 -25.41
C GLY A 69 7.08 -14.60 -24.21
N THR A 70 7.32 -15.69 -23.46
CA THR A 70 8.08 -15.64 -22.19
C THR A 70 9.50 -15.06 -22.32
N ARG A 71 10.17 -15.26 -23.46
CA ARG A 71 11.55 -14.83 -23.69
C ARG A 71 11.68 -13.50 -24.43
N GLY A 72 10.69 -13.11 -25.23
CA GLY A 72 10.72 -11.88 -26.02
C GLY A 72 10.10 -10.68 -25.32
N VAL A 73 9.23 -10.88 -24.32
CA VAL A 73 8.61 -9.79 -23.55
C VAL A 73 9.65 -8.87 -22.91
N PRO A 74 10.68 -9.36 -22.18
CA PRO A 74 11.70 -8.48 -21.62
C PRO A 74 12.45 -7.65 -22.68
N SER A 75 12.77 -8.27 -23.82
CA SER A 75 13.46 -7.58 -24.92
C SER A 75 12.59 -6.51 -25.57
N LEU A 76 11.30 -6.79 -25.80
CA LEU A 76 10.35 -5.81 -26.33
C LEU A 76 10.17 -4.64 -25.36
N PHE A 77 10.00 -4.92 -24.07
CA PHE A 77 9.91 -3.88 -23.06
C PHE A 77 11.17 -3.01 -23.01
N TRP A 78 12.38 -3.57 -23.09
CA TRP A 78 13.60 -2.75 -23.09
C TRP A 78 13.72 -1.84 -24.31
N ILE A 79 13.14 -2.24 -25.45
CA ILE A 79 13.12 -1.42 -26.67
C ILE A 79 12.09 -0.29 -26.54
N PHE A 80 10.91 -0.56 -25.98
CA PHE A 80 9.80 0.40 -25.90
C PHE A 80 9.83 1.30 -24.66
N ASP A 81 10.26 0.77 -23.53
CA ASP A 81 10.20 1.39 -22.20
C ASP A 81 11.48 1.10 -21.41
N ALA A 82 12.57 1.79 -21.76
CA ALA A 82 13.86 1.69 -21.07
C ALA A 82 13.87 2.32 -19.66
N ARG A 83 12.69 2.68 -19.11
CA ARG A 83 12.54 3.37 -17.82
C ARG A 83 12.69 2.48 -16.61
N ASN A 84 12.75 1.15 -16.72
CA ASN A 84 13.13 0.27 -15.62
C ASN A 84 13.48 -1.11 -16.18
N PRO A 85 14.74 -1.55 -16.16
CA PRO A 85 15.13 -2.79 -16.81
C PRO A 85 14.62 -4.04 -16.09
N LEU A 86 14.15 -3.94 -14.85
CA LEU A 86 13.63 -5.08 -14.10
C LEU A 86 12.11 -5.21 -14.15
N ASN A 87 11.38 -4.13 -14.47
CA ASN A 87 9.92 -4.14 -14.60
C ASN A 87 9.39 -5.27 -15.51
N PRO A 88 10.00 -5.60 -16.67
CA PRO A 88 9.42 -6.57 -17.60
C PRO A 88 9.31 -7.98 -17.01
N TRP A 89 10.19 -8.34 -16.09
CA TRP A 89 10.19 -9.65 -15.44
C TRP A 89 8.98 -9.87 -14.54
N PHE A 90 8.36 -8.78 -14.06
CA PHE A 90 7.13 -8.85 -13.30
C PHE A 90 5.93 -9.30 -14.16
N TRP A 91 5.96 -8.98 -15.46
CA TRP A 91 4.88 -9.33 -16.39
C TRP A 91 4.93 -10.77 -16.88
N VAL A 92 6.11 -11.40 -16.82
CA VAL A 92 6.31 -12.77 -17.30
C VAL A 92 5.42 -13.79 -16.58
N PRO A 93 5.28 -13.78 -15.23
CA PRO A 93 4.31 -14.62 -14.54
C PRO A 93 2.85 -14.37 -14.94
N LEU A 94 2.49 -13.12 -15.28
CA LEU A 94 1.14 -12.72 -15.64
C LEU A 94 0.73 -13.16 -17.05
N LEU A 95 1.67 -13.54 -17.91
CA LEU A 95 1.42 -14.07 -19.27
C LEU A 95 0.42 -15.22 -19.28
N SER A 96 0.44 -16.07 -18.25
CA SER A 96 -0.46 -17.22 -18.17
C SER A 96 -1.90 -16.86 -17.77
N THR A 97 -2.09 -15.71 -17.12
CA THR A 97 -3.37 -15.27 -16.55
C THR A 97 -4.12 -14.34 -17.51
N VAL A 98 -3.39 -13.61 -18.34
CA VAL A 98 -3.92 -12.63 -19.29
C VAL A 98 -4.20 -13.36 -20.61
N ASN A 99 -5.33 -14.06 -20.71
CA ASN A 99 -5.73 -14.78 -21.91
C ASN A 99 -6.69 -13.93 -22.78
N HIS A 100 -6.08 -12.98 -23.50
CA HIS A 100 -6.50 -12.05 -24.58
C HIS A 100 -7.91 -12.06 -25.20
N THR A 101 -8.97 -12.47 -24.51
CA THR A 101 -10.28 -12.72 -25.16
C THR A 101 -11.45 -11.98 -24.55
N GLN A 102 -11.40 -11.58 -23.27
CA GLN A 102 -12.60 -11.03 -22.62
C GLN A 102 -12.40 -9.69 -21.90
N GLY A 103 -11.17 -9.20 -21.74
CA GLY A 103 -10.88 -7.87 -21.18
C GLY A 103 -11.13 -7.75 -19.67
N TYR A 104 -11.44 -8.86 -19.00
CA TYR A 104 -11.61 -8.93 -17.54
C TYR A 104 -10.32 -9.32 -16.82
N GLU A 105 -9.28 -9.75 -17.55
CA GLU A 105 -8.10 -10.38 -16.97
C GLU A 105 -7.26 -9.35 -16.19
N LEU A 106 -7.00 -8.17 -16.77
CA LEU A 106 -6.34 -7.08 -16.06
C LEU A 106 -7.18 -6.52 -14.91
N PHE A 107 -8.51 -6.53 -15.05
CA PHE A 107 -9.38 -6.18 -13.93
C PHE A 107 -9.18 -7.15 -12.76
N MET A 108 -9.13 -8.46 -13.01
CA MET A 108 -8.89 -9.43 -11.95
C MET A 108 -7.48 -9.29 -11.35
N VAL A 109 -6.47 -9.01 -12.17
CA VAL A 109 -5.11 -8.71 -11.70
C VAL A 109 -5.12 -7.49 -10.77
N SER A 110 -5.80 -6.40 -11.16
CA SER A 110 -5.87 -5.20 -10.32
C SER A 110 -6.60 -5.46 -9.00
N ARG A 111 -7.69 -6.23 -9.00
CA ARG A 111 -8.38 -6.65 -7.76
C ARG A 111 -7.50 -7.50 -6.84
N VAL A 112 -6.71 -8.43 -7.38
CA VAL A 112 -5.74 -9.20 -6.59
C VAL A 112 -4.68 -8.29 -5.99
N VAL A 113 -4.21 -7.29 -6.74
CA VAL A 113 -3.26 -6.30 -6.25
C VAL A 113 -3.87 -5.42 -5.16
N ASP A 114 -5.09 -4.92 -5.36
CA ASP A 114 -5.80 -4.09 -4.37
C ASP A 114 -6.04 -4.89 -3.07
N PHE A 115 -6.46 -6.16 -3.20
CA PHE A 115 -6.56 -7.09 -2.08
C PHE A 115 -5.23 -7.26 -1.34
N THR A 116 -4.14 -7.45 -2.10
CA THR A 116 -2.79 -7.58 -1.54
C THR A 116 -2.40 -6.30 -0.79
N LEU A 117 -2.64 -5.13 -1.37
CA LEU A 117 -2.35 -3.84 -0.74
C LEU A 117 -3.19 -3.63 0.54
N GLY A 118 -4.49 -3.94 0.50
CA GLY A 118 -5.37 -3.86 1.66
C GLY A 118 -4.91 -4.76 2.80
N CYS A 119 -4.48 -5.99 2.49
CA CYS A 119 -3.85 -6.90 3.45
C CYS A 119 -2.55 -6.34 4.02
N SER A 120 -1.67 -5.80 3.17
CA SER A 120 -0.40 -5.22 3.59
C SER A 120 -0.59 -4.04 4.54
N VAL A 121 -1.52 -3.13 4.22
CA VAL A 121 -1.86 -1.98 5.07
C VAL A 121 -2.42 -2.44 6.41
N PHE A 122 -3.34 -3.42 6.40
CA PHE A 122 -3.82 -4.04 7.62
C PHE A 122 -2.67 -4.62 8.47
N MET A 123 -1.77 -5.39 7.87
CA MET A 123 -0.64 -6.02 8.56
C MET A 123 0.30 -4.99 9.18
N LEU A 124 0.69 -3.96 8.43
CA LEU A 124 1.58 -2.90 8.93
C LEU A 124 0.93 -2.15 10.10
N LEU A 125 -0.33 -1.75 9.97
CA LEU A 125 -1.03 -1.03 11.02
C LEU A 125 -1.30 -1.92 12.24
N ASP A 126 -1.65 -3.20 12.08
CA ASP A 126 -1.76 -4.15 13.20
C ASP A 126 -0.40 -4.31 13.90
N ALA A 127 0.71 -4.38 13.17
CA ALA A 127 2.05 -4.46 13.77
C ALA A 127 2.45 -3.17 14.52
N VAL A 128 2.26 -2.01 13.89
CA VAL A 128 2.56 -0.69 14.49
C VAL A 128 1.73 -0.45 15.75
N THR A 129 0.45 -0.83 15.72
CA THR A 129 -0.46 -0.73 16.87
C THR A 129 -0.35 -1.92 17.83
N ARG A 130 0.57 -2.86 17.58
CA ARG A 130 0.79 -4.08 18.39
C ARG A 130 -0.51 -4.86 18.64
N SER A 131 -1.33 -4.97 17.61
CA SER A 131 -2.64 -5.63 17.61
C SER A 131 -3.69 -5.02 18.52
N GLN A 132 -3.43 -3.86 19.12
CA GLN A 132 -4.35 -3.25 20.09
C GLN A 132 -5.51 -2.51 19.42
N CYS A 133 -5.32 -2.08 18.17
CA CYS A 133 -6.31 -1.35 17.38
C CYS A 133 -6.71 -2.11 16.11
N ARG A 134 -6.79 -3.45 16.18
CA ARG A 134 -7.09 -4.31 15.02
C ARG A 134 -8.32 -3.88 14.20
N PRO A 135 -9.45 -3.43 14.80
CA PRO A 135 -10.58 -2.95 14.01
C PRO A 135 -10.28 -1.70 13.18
N PHE A 136 -9.42 -0.80 13.67
CA PHE A 136 -8.95 0.36 12.91
C PHE A 136 -8.08 -0.08 11.73
N SER A 137 -7.11 -0.97 11.98
CA SER A 137 -6.28 -1.54 10.90
C SER A 137 -7.13 -2.23 9.83
N LEU A 138 -8.18 -2.96 10.24
CA LEU A 138 -9.11 -3.61 9.33
C LEU A 138 -9.92 -2.58 8.52
N ALA A 139 -10.40 -1.52 9.17
CA ALA A 139 -11.12 -0.44 8.50
C ALA A 139 -10.26 0.26 7.45
N CYS A 140 -8.97 0.51 7.75
CA CYS A 140 -8.02 1.03 6.77
C CYS A 140 -7.78 0.07 5.61
N GLY A 141 -7.65 -1.23 5.88
CA GLY A 141 -7.56 -2.26 4.83
C GLY A 141 -8.79 -2.26 3.91
N ILE A 142 -10.00 -2.22 4.48
CA ILE A 142 -11.26 -2.12 3.72
C ILE A 142 -11.30 -0.82 2.91
N ALA A 143 -10.89 0.31 3.49
CA ALA A 143 -10.87 1.59 2.78
C ALA A 143 -9.97 1.54 1.53
N VAL A 144 -8.85 0.82 1.58
CA VAL A 144 -7.99 0.58 0.42
C VAL A 144 -8.70 -0.22 -0.68
N LEU A 145 -9.46 -1.26 -0.33
CA LEU A 145 -10.21 -2.07 -1.31
C LEU A 145 -11.31 -1.27 -2.02
N ILE A 146 -11.88 -0.30 -1.32
CA ILE A 146 -12.91 0.61 -1.84
C ILE A 146 -12.28 1.73 -2.67
N TRP A 147 -11.07 2.18 -2.35
CA TRP A 147 -10.45 3.37 -2.93
C TRP A 147 -10.38 3.46 -4.47
N PRO A 148 -10.15 2.38 -5.26
CA PRO A 148 -9.92 2.51 -6.70
C PRO A 148 -11.23 2.56 -7.48
N PHE A 149 -12.06 3.58 -7.21
CA PHE A 149 -13.35 3.76 -7.88
C PHE A 149 -13.33 4.49 -9.22
N ALA A 150 -12.21 5.05 -9.67
CA ALA A 150 -12.29 5.98 -10.80
C ALA A 150 -11.01 6.18 -11.64
N ARG A 151 -10.03 5.27 -11.57
CA ARG A 151 -8.95 5.30 -12.56
C ARG A 151 -9.22 4.29 -13.67
N THR A 152 -9.46 4.81 -14.87
CA THR A 152 -9.63 4.08 -16.13
C THR A 152 -8.31 3.62 -16.74
N ASP A 153 -7.21 3.70 -15.99
CA ASP A 153 -5.86 3.40 -16.43
C ASP A 153 -5.33 2.26 -15.55
N HIS A 154 -5.07 1.09 -16.14
CA HIS A 154 -4.66 -0.10 -15.38
C HIS A 154 -3.21 0.02 -14.91
N VAL A 155 -2.37 0.88 -15.49
CA VAL A 155 -0.98 1.09 -15.01
C VAL A 155 -0.90 1.34 -13.50
N VAL A 156 -1.94 1.96 -12.91
CA VAL A 156 -2.08 2.22 -11.46
C VAL A 156 -1.86 0.98 -10.60
N TRP A 157 -2.27 -0.22 -11.06
CA TRP A 157 -2.07 -1.42 -10.25
C TRP A 157 -0.59 -1.79 -10.10
N VAL A 158 0.29 -1.48 -11.07
CA VAL A 158 1.74 -1.72 -10.94
C VAL A 158 2.30 -0.87 -9.79
N PHE A 159 1.85 0.39 -9.68
CA PHE A 159 2.19 1.28 -8.57
C PHE A 159 1.63 0.79 -7.23
N ASN A 160 0.38 0.31 -7.21
CA ASN A 160 -0.26 -0.25 -6.01
C ASN A 160 0.45 -1.52 -5.54
N LEU A 161 0.94 -2.34 -6.47
CA LEU A 161 1.69 -3.54 -6.13
C LEU A 161 3.06 -3.20 -5.55
N ALA A 162 3.79 -2.27 -6.18
CA ALA A 162 5.05 -1.79 -5.63
C ALA A 162 4.83 -1.17 -4.23
N LEU A 163 3.75 -0.42 -4.04
CA LEU A 163 3.35 0.09 -2.72
C LEU A 163 3.07 -1.06 -1.74
N ALA A 164 2.34 -2.08 -2.16
CA ALA A 164 2.02 -3.24 -1.32
C ALA A 164 3.30 -3.92 -0.84
N MET A 165 4.26 -4.17 -1.74
CA MET A 165 5.56 -4.76 -1.40
C MET A 165 6.37 -3.85 -0.46
N SER A 166 6.35 -2.53 -0.67
CA SER A 166 6.98 -1.56 0.22
C SER A 166 6.38 -1.60 1.63
N VAL A 167 5.05 -1.68 1.73
CA VAL A 167 4.33 -1.78 3.00
C VAL A 167 4.62 -3.11 3.71
N VAL A 168 4.66 -4.24 3.00
CA VAL A 168 5.04 -5.54 3.60
C VAL A 168 6.51 -5.53 4.03
N ASN A 169 7.40 -4.90 3.27
CA ASN A 169 8.79 -4.69 3.67
C ASN A 169 8.86 -3.96 5.03
N LEU A 170 8.12 -2.84 5.19
CA LEU A 170 8.05 -2.14 6.47
C LEU A 170 7.44 -3.01 7.58
N TYR A 171 6.43 -3.82 7.28
CA TYR A 171 5.89 -4.79 8.24
C TYR A 171 6.96 -5.80 8.68
N CYS A 172 7.73 -6.36 7.75
CA CYS A 172 8.83 -7.27 8.06
C CYS A 172 9.89 -6.56 8.93
N TYR A 173 10.21 -5.30 8.64
CA TYR A 173 11.09 -4.51 9.50
C TYR A 173 10.50 -4.32 10.90
N CYS A 174 9.19 -4.08 11.03
CA CYS A 174 8.52 -4.01 12.34
C CYS A 174 8.72 -5.30 13.12
N GLN A 175 8.50 -6.47 12.49
CA GLN A 175 8.70 -7.78 13.12
C GLN A 175 10.16 -8.02 13.51
N PHE A 176 11.11 -7.59 12.68
CA PHE A 176 12.54 -7.65 12.99
C PHE A 176 12.90 -6.83 14.24
N VAL A 177 12.40 -5.59 14.33
CA VAL A 177 12.64 -4.72 15.49
C VAL A 177 11.96 -5.25 16.75
N MET A 178 10.70 -5.69 16.65
CA MET A 178 9.95 -6.28 17.77
C MET A 178 10.59 -7.57 18.27
N GLY A 179 11.22 -8.36 17.39
CA GLY A 179 12.03 -9.52 17.74
C GLY A 179 13.43 -9.19 18.26
N ASN A 180 13.67 -7.97 18.77
CA ASN A 180 14.96 -7.48 19.23
C ASN A 180 16.10 -7.67 18.22
N ARG A 181 15.80 -7.60 16.92
CA ARG A 181 16.75 -7.81 15.80
C ARG A 181 17.43 -9.19 15.76
N GLN A 182 16.91 -10.17 16.48
CA GLN A 182 17.53 -11.52 16.52
C GLN A 182 17.07 -12.38 15.35
N ASN A 183 15.84 -12.19 14.86
CA ASN A 183 15.30 -12.96 13.75
C ASN A 183 15.60 -12.28 12.40
N SER A 184 16.80 -12.51 11.88
CA SER A 184 17.27 -11.94 10.61
C SER A 184 16.44 -12.33 9.39
N ARG A 185 15.62 -13.39 9.48
CA ARG A 185 14.73 -13.81 8.39
C ARG A 185 13.75 -12.70 8.01
N TRP A 186 13.22 -11.97 9.00
CA TRP A 186 12.33 -10.85 8.74
C TRP A 186 13.03 -9.72 7.97
N LEU A 187 14.26 -9.39 8.34
CA LEU A 187 15.05 -8.40 7.61
C LEU A 187 15.37 -8.87 6.18
N ALA A 188 15.78 -10.12 6.01
CA ALA A 188 16.07 -10.69 4.70
C ALA A 188 14.84 -10.70 3.79
N THR A 189 13.68 -11.12 4.29
CA THR A 189 12.41 -11.07 3.55
C THR A 189 12.04 -9.63 3.20
N GLY A 190 12.20 -8.68 4.13
CA GLY A 190 11.96 -7.26 3.87
C GLY A 190 12.86 -6.70 2.76
N LEU A 191 14.15 -7.01 2.79
CA LEU A 191 15.10 -6.60 1.75
C LEU A 191 14.76 -7.19 0.36
N LEU A 192 14.33 -8.45 0.30
CA LEU A 192 13.84 -9.06 -0.94
C LEU A 192 12.60 -8.34 -1.46
N LEU A 193 11.63 -8.04 -0.59
CA LEU A 193 10.43 -7.29 -0.95
C LEU A 193 10.74 -5.86 -1.37
N TYR A 194 11.74 -5.23 -0.75
CA TYR A 194 12.23 -3.91 -1.18
C TYR A 194 12.87 -3.97 -2.57
N PHE A 195 13.68 -4.99 -2.85
CA PHE A 195 14.21 -5.21 -4.19
C PHE A 195 13.11 -5.44 -5.22
N LEU A 196 12.09 -6.24 -4.89
CA LEU A 196 10.91 -6.41 -5.74
C LEU A 196 10.16 -5.10 -5.95
N THR A 197 10.03 -4.28 -4.90
CA THR A 197 9.40 -2.95 -4.97
C THR A 197 10.07 -2.07 -6.02
N ILE A 198 11.40 -1.89 -5.94
CA ILE A 198 12.15 -1.05 -6.90
C ILE A 198 12.23 -1.70 -8.29
N ALA A 199 12.22 -3.03 -8.37
CA ALA A 199 12.16 -3.76 -9.63
C ALA A 199 10.81 -3.57 -10.33
N THR A 200 9.70 -3.57 -9.60
CA THR A 200 8.35 -3.31 -10.13
C THR A 200 8.18 -1.85 -10.50
N TYR A 201 8.48 -0.92 -9.58
CA TYR A 201 8.39 0.52 -9.86
C TYR A 201 9.24 1.36 -8.90
N THR A 202 10.14 2.18 -9.45
CA THR A 202 11.16 2.92 -8.67
C THR A 202 10.61 3.98 -7.73
N LEU A 203 9.37 4.44 -7.91
CA LEU A 203 8.75 5.47 -7.07
C LEU A 203 8.82 5.19 -5.56
N HIS A 204 8.77 3.93 -5.18
CA HIS A 204 8.73 3.53 -3.77
C HIS A 204 10.12 3.34 -3.16
N LEU A 205 11.19 3.71 -3.87
CA LEU A 205 12.57 3.62 -3.36
C LEU A 205 12.77 4.39 -2.04
N TRP A 206 12.00 5.45 -1.81
CA TRP A 206 12.10 6.27 -0.60
C TRP A 206 11.35 5.72 0.61
N GLY A 207 10.56 4.66 0.44
CA GLY A 207 9.84 4.02 1.55
C GLY A 207 10.76 3.57 2.70
N ILE A 208 12.04 3.31 2.40
CA ILE A 208 13.07 2.96 3.39
C ILE A 208 13.32 4.07 4.41
N LEU A 209 13.04 5.34 4.08
CA LEU A 209 13.19 6.45 5.02
C LEU A 209 12.27 6.32 6.24
N ALA A 210 11.25 5.46 6.19
CA ALA A 210 10.40 5.14 7.33
C ALA A 210 11.12 4.30 8.42
N ILE A 211 12.21 3.59 8.08
CA ILE A 211 12.90 2.63 8.95
C ILE A 211 13.40 3.26 10.27
N PRO A 212 14.14 4.40 10.26
CA PRO A 212 14.58 5.04 11.50
C PRO A 212 13.41 5.47 12.40
N PHE A 213 12.31 5.92 11.81
CA PHE A 213 11.10 6.34 12.52
C PHE A 213 10.35 5.14 13.13
N LEU A 214 10.25 4.03 12.41
CA LEU A 214 9.67 2.79 12.94
C LEU A 214 10.49 2.22 14.10
N SER A 215 11.82 2.31 14.04
CA SER A 215 12.71 1.90 15.15
C SER A 215 12.45 2.71 16.42
N LEU A 216 12.14 4.02 16.29
CA LEU A 216 11.77 4.88 17.41
C LEU A 216 10.44 4.46 18.06
N LEU A 217 9.45 4.07 17.27
CA LEU A 217 8.09 3.76 17.74
C LEU A 217 7.99 2.37 18.37
N LEU A 218 8.71 1.38 17.85
CA LEU A 218 8.49 -0.03 18.22
C LEU A 218 9.28 -0.52 19.45
N GLN A 219 10.29 0.21 19.92
CA GLN A 219 11.13 -0.22 21.06
C GLN A 219 10.64 0.25 22.46
N GLN A 220 9.43 0.82 22.57
CA GLN A 220 9.06 1.60 23.76
C GLN A 220 8.46 0.83 24.96
N HIS A 221 7.94 -0.40 24.77
CA HIS A 221 6.95 -0.90 25.73
C HIS A 221 7.43 -1.97 26.73
N ASP A 222 8.48 -2.75 26.43
CA ASP A 222 8.77 -3.97 27.21
C ASP A 222 10.16 -4.01 27.89
N GLN A 223 10.94 -2.92 27.83
CA GLN A 223 12.26 -2.88 28.48
C GLN A 223 12.31 -1.92 29.67
N PRO A 224 12.69 -2.41 30.88
CA PRO A 224 12.77 -1.58 32.09
C PRO A 224 13.85 -0.49 31.99
N ASN A 225 14.87 -0.69 31.15
CA ASN A 225 15.87 0.33 30.81
C ASN A 225 15.68 0.77 29.35
N ARG A 226 14.86 1.80 29.15
CA ARG A 226 14.63 2.36 27.82
C ARG A 226 15.94 2.90 27.24
N ALA A 227 16.38 2.34 26.12
CA ALA A 227 17.43 2.95 25.33
C ALA A 227 17.00 4.37 24.92
N PRO A 228 17.91 5.35 25.02
CA PRO A 228 17.59 6.73 24.69
C PRO A 228 17.24 6.84 23.20
N TRP A 229 16.34 7.77 22.85
CA TRP A 229 15.77 7.89 21.50
C TRP A 229 16.84 7.95 20.39
N TYR A 230 17.96 8.64 20.63
CA TYR A 230 19.05 8.78 19.66
C TYR A 230 19.72 7.44 19.33
N SER A 231 19.86 6.54 20.31
CA SER A 231 20.41 5.20 20.09
C SER A 231 19.47 4.37 19.23
N ARG A 232 18.17 4.47 19.48
CA ARG A 232 17.13 3.73 18.75
C ARG A 232 16.99 4.20 17.31
N PHE A 233 17.01 5.51 17.11
CA PHE A 233 17.08 6.12 15.78
C PHE A 233 18.37 5.72 15.06
N GLY A 234 19.51 5.80 15.75
CA GLY A 234 20.81 5.41 15.24
C GLY A 234 20.86 3.96 14.77
N SER A 235 20.27 3.02 15.52
CA SER A 235 20.13 1.63 15.07
C SER A 235 19.33 1.50 13.78
N GLY A 236 18.23 2.25 13.65
CA GLY A 236 17.46 2.29 12.41
C GLY A 236 18.25 2.87 11.23
N CYS A 237 19.07 3.89 11.47
CA CYS A 237 19.99 4.43 10.45
C CYS A 237 21.06 3.41 10.03
N ILE A 238 21.56 2.60 10.95
CA ILE A 238 22.50 1.50 10.63
C ILE A 238 21.79 0.44 9.78
N ASP A 239 20.54 0.09 10.12
CA ASP A 239 19.75 -0.88 9.38
C ASP A 239 19.54 -0.45 7.90
N LEU A 240 19.52 0.87 7.61
CA LEU A 240 19.44 1.41 6.24
C LEU A 240 20.61 0.99 5.33
N ILE A 241 21.79 0.68 5.87
CA ILE A 241 22.96 0.30 5.07
C ILE A 241 22.62 -0.86 4.13
N TRP A 242 21.85 -1.84 4.60
CA TRP A 242 21.42 -2.97 3.79
C TRP A 242 20.52 -2.56 2.63
N TYR A 243 19.59 -1.64 2.87
CA TYR A 243 18.67 -1.13 1.85
C TYR A 243 19.42 -0.30 0.79
N PHE A 244 20.37 0.53 1.22
CA PHE A 244 21.24 1.26 0.29
C PHE A 244 22.12 0.32 -0.53
N GLY A 245 22.56 -0.80 0.02
CA GLY A 245 23.27 -1.85 -0.73
C GLY A 245 22.44 -2.42 -1.88
N PHE A 246 21.18 -2.77 -1.63
CA PHE A 246 20.25 -3.22 -2.68
C PHE A 246 19.92 -2.13 -3.70
N LEU A 247 19.77 -0.88 -3.24
CA LEU A 247 19.53 0.26 -4.12
C LEU A 247 20.75 0.51 -5.04
N ALA A 248 21.96 0.42 -4.51
CA ALA A 248 23.19 0.52 -5.29
C ALA A 248 23.30 -0.61 -6.34
N ALA A 249 23.01 -1.85 -5.93
CA ALA A 249 22.98 -2.98 -6.86
C ALA A 249 21.94 -2.77 -7.99
N TYR A 250 20.76 -2.24 -7.65
CA TYR A 250 19.74 -1.88 -8.61
C TYR A 250 20.21 -0.81 -9.60
N PHE A 251 20.84 0.28 -9.13
CA PHE A 251 21.39 1.31 -10.01
C PHE A 251 22.50 0.78 -10.92
N LEU A 252 23.33 -0.16 -10.45
CA LEU A 252 24.33 -0.81 -11.29
C LEU A 252 23.68 -1.65 -12.42
N ILE A 253 22.60 -2.38 -12.11
CA ILE A 253 21.81 -3.09 -13.14
C ILE A 253 21.21 -2.07 -14.11
N TRP A 254 20.68 -0.96 -13.60
CA TRP A 254 20.10 0.08 -14.43
C TRP A 254 21.10 0.68 -15.41
N ASP A 255 22.26 1.10 -14.90
CA ASP A 255 23.31 1.74 -15.69
C ASP A 255 23.85 0.81 -16.79
N THR A 256 23.91 -0.49 -16.51
CA THR A 256 24.38 -1.50 -17.48
C THR A 256 23.33 -1.94 -18.49
N ALA A 257 22.05 -1.89 -18.14
CA ALA A 257 20.96 -2.42 -18.98
C ALA A 257 20.20 -1.35 -19.78
N SER A 258 20.26 -0.07 -19.39
CA SER A 258 19.51 0.99 -20.07
C SER A 258 20.37 1.70 -21.15
N PRO A 259 19.97 1.67 -22.43
CA PRO A 259 20.72 2.31 -23.52
C PRO A 259 20.65 3.85 -23.50
N PHE A 260 19.83 4.45 -22.63
CA PHE A 260 19.60 5.89 -22.57
C PHE A 260 19.58 6.40 -21.12
N SER A 261 20.70 6.93 -20.65
CA SER A 261 20.69 7.87 -19.51
C SER A 261 20.31 9.27 -20.02
N ALA A 262 19.07 9.44 -20.49
CA ALA A 262 18.53 10.79 -20.60
C ALA A 262 18.31 11.30 -19.17
N PRO A 263 19.04 12.32 -18.71
CA PRO A 263 18.82 12.83 -17.38
C PRO A 263 17.52 13.63 -17.44
N ALA A 264 16.41 13.07 -16.95
CA ALA A 264 15.24 13.85 -16.62
C ALA A 264 15.62 14.75 -15.43
N ARG A 265 16.29 15.87 -15.74
CA ARG A 265 16.78 16.86 -14.78
C ARG A 265 15.61 17.73 -14.32
N GLY A 266 14.84 17.21 -13.38
CA GLY A 266 14.02 18.03 -12.48
C GLY A 266 14.56 17.86 -11.07
N TRP A 267 15.28 18.85 -10.55
CA TRP A 267 15.56 18.85 -9.11
C TRP A 267 14.27 19.20 -8.39
N MET A 268 13.91 18.40 -7.38
CA MET A 268 12.83 18.74 -6.48
C MET A 268 13.20 20.07 -5.79
N THR A 269 12.42 21.12 -6.04
CA THR A 269 12.56 22.39 -5.32
C THR A 269 11.48 22.48 -4.25
N LEU A 270 11.75 23.19 -3.16
CA LEU A 270 10.73 23.42 -2.15
C LEU A 270 9.48 24.10 -2.75
N ALA A 271 9.67 24.95 -3.76
CA ALA A 271 8.59 25.61 -4.51
C ALA A 271 7.76 24.62 -5.35
N SER A 272 8.37 23.61 -5.96
CA SER A 272 7.63 22.60 -6.72
C SER A 272 6.84 21.67 -5.78
N VAL A 273 7.44 21.27 -4.65
CA VAL A 273 6.75 20.48 -3.61
C VAL A 273 5.59 21.26 -3.01
N SER A 274 5.79 22.54 -2.64
CA SER A 274 4.75 23.35 -2.01
C SER A 274 3.58 23.66 -2.95
N LYS A 275 3.83 23.73 -4.27
CA LYS A 275 2.77 23.87 -5.28
C LYS A 275 1.99 22.57 -5.47
N GLN A 276 2.69 21.44 -5.48
CA GLN A 276 2.12 20.16 -5.92
C GLN A 276 1.47 19.39 -4.78
N LEU A 277 2.03 19.44 -3.56
CA LEU A 277 1.46 18.78 -2.39
C LEU A 277 -0.02 19.14 -2.14
N PRO A 278 -0.45 20.42 -2.18
CA PRO A 278 -1.87 20.77 -2.04
C PRO A 278 -2.73 20.22 -3.19
N MET A 279 -2.19 20.15 -4.41
CA MET A 279 -2.91 19.62 -5.56
C MET A 279 -3.06 18.10 -5.46
N SER A 280 -2.01 17.37 -5.04
CA SER A 280 -2.07 15.94 -4.72
C SER A 280 -3.02 15.63 -3.56
N VAL A 281 -3.06 16.48 -2.53
CA VAL A 281 -4.02 16.35 -1.43
C VAL A 281 -5.45 16.66 -1.90
N ALA A 282 -5.64 17.65 -2.77
CA ALA A 282 -6.95 17.96 -3.34
C ALA A 282 -7.45 16.82 -4.24
N SER A 283 -6.58 16.22 -5.06
CA SER A 283 -6.91 15.10 -5.93
C SER A 283 -7.19 13.80 -5.16
N LEU A 284 -6.67 13.65 -3.93
CA LEU A 284 -7.07 12.58 -3.00
C LEU A 284 -8.52 12.73 -2.54
N VAL A 285 -9.04 13.95 -2.40
CA VAL A 285 -10.41 14.17 -1.93
C VAL A 285 -11.39 14.04 -3.10
N ILE A 286 -11.08 14.65 -4.24
CA ILE A 286 -11.84 14.49 -5.48
C ILE A 286 -10.89 14.66 -6.68
N SER A 287 -10.66 13.59 -7.46
CA SER A 287 -9.95 13.72 -8.73
C SER A 287 -10.85 14.38 -9.78
N SER A 288 -10.31 15.35 -10.51
CA SER A 288 -11.01 16.08 -11.56
C SER A 288 -11.43 15.17 -12.72
N ALA A 289 -10.61 14.15 -13.01
CA ALA A 289 -10.92 13.10 -13.99
C ALA A 289 -12.11 12.24 -13.53
N ASP A 290 -12.18 11.94 -12.23
CA ASP A 290 -13.23 11.12 -11.63
C ASP A 290 -14.57 11.87 -11.69
N ILE A 291 -14.58 13.18 -11.36
CA ILE A 291 -15.78 14.02 -11.53
C ILE A 291 -16.20 14.06 -13.00
N GLY A 292 -15.26 14.27 -13.92
CA GLY A 292 -15.56 14.33 -15.35
C GLY A 292 -16.23 13.06 -15.85
N HIS A 293 -15.70 11.90 -15.46
CA HIS A 293 -16.26 10.60 -15.81
C HIS A 293 -17.62 10.36 -15.14
N LEU A 294 -17.73 10.63 -13.83
CA LEU A 294 -18.99 10.52 -13.08
C LEU A 294 -20.07 11.43 -13.67
N LEU A 295 -19.74 12.65 -14.07
CA LEU A 295 -20.68 13.56 -14.75
C LEU A 295 -21.06 13.01 -16.13
N ALA A 296 -20.09 12.50 -16.90
CA ALA A 296 -20.32 11.96 -18.23
C ALA A 296 -21.30 10.78 -18.22
N ILE A 297 -21.27 9.94 -17.19
CA ILE A 297 -22.17 8.77 -17.04
C ILE A 297 -23.33 9.00 -16.07
N SER A 298 -23.39 10.16 -15.40
CA SER A 298 -24.46 10.50 -14.44
C SER A 298 -25.87 10.45 -15.03
N HIS A 299 -25.99 10.61 -16.36
CA HIS A 299 -27.25 10.51 -17.08
C HIS A 299 -27.81 9.08 -17.14
N LEU A 300 -26.94 8.07 -16.97
CA LEU A 300 -27.34 6.65 -16.87
C LEU A 300 -27.87 6.31 -15.47
N TRP A 301 -27.76 7.23 -14.52
CA TRP A 301 -27.98 6.97 -13.11
C TRP A 301 -29.22 7.66 -12.56
N ASN A 302 -29.98 6.92 -11.74
CA ASN A 302 -31.01 7.55 -10.93
C ASN A 302 -30.34 8.30 -9.77
N LYS A 303 -30.39 9.63 -9.79
CA LYS A 303 -29.78 10.50 -8.77
C LYS A 303 -30.25 10.18 -7.35
N GLY A 304 -31.51 9.78 -7.17
CA GLY A 304 -32.05 9.37 -5.88
C GLY A 304 -31.46 8.05 -5.38
N PHE A 305 -31.17 7.12 -6.28
CA PHE A 305 -30.52 5.85 -5.96
C PHE A 305 -29.05 6.05 -5.53
N LEU A 306 -28.28 6.87 -6.26
CA LEU A 306 -26.91 7.22 -5.88
C LEU A 306 -26.87 7.91 -4.53
N LEU A 307 -27.74 8.89 -4.31
CA LEU A 307 -27.82 9.60 -3.04
C LEU A 307 -28.14 8.63 -1.90
N GLY A 308 -29.08 7.70 -2.11
CA GLY A 308 -29.40 6.64 -1.15
C GLY A 308 -28.20 5.73 -0.84
N ILE A 309 -27.47 5.28 -1.85
CA ILE A 309 -26.27 4.46 -1.70
C ILE A 309 -25.15 5.23 -0.99
N SER A 310 -24.88 6.47 -1.38
CA SER A 310 -23.86 7.31 -0.75
C SER A 310 -24.19 7.58 0.72
N ILE A 311 -25.46 7.89 1.04
CA ILE A 311 -25.91 8.06 2.44
C ILE A 311 -25.75 6.75 3.20
N PHE A 312 -26.12 5.61 2.60
CA PHE A 312 -25.96 4.31 3.24
C PHE A 312 -24.49 4.00 3.55
N PHE A 313 -23.59 4.11 2.58
CA PHE A 313 -22.16 3.86 2.78
C PHE A 313 -21.52 4.86 3.74
N ALA A 314 -21.86 6.15 3.65
CA ALA A 314 -21.38 7.15 4.61
C ALA A 314 -21.88 6.87 6.03
N SER A 315 -23.15 6.47 6.17
CA SER A 315 -23.73 6.09 7.47
C SER A 315 -23.09 4.84 8.04
N CYS A 316 -22.85 3.83 7.21
CA CYS A 316 -22.09 2.63 7.58
C CYS A 316 -20.67 2.99 8.00
N TYR A 317 -19.95 3.80 7.21
CA TYR A 317 -18.60 4.24 7.53
C TYR A 317 -18.55 5.00 8.87
N VAL A 318 -19.42 6.01 9.05
CA VAL A 318 -19.53 6.76 10.31
C VAL A 318 -19.92 5.85 11.46
N PHE A 319 -20.86 4.93 11.27
CA PHE A 319 -21.28 3.99 12.30
C PHE A 319 -20.13 3.06 12.71
N PHE A 320 -19.42 2.46 11.76
CA PHE A 320 -18.28 1.60 12.04
C PHE A 320 -17.12 2.38 12.67
N PHE A 321 -16.76 3.53 12.10
CA PHE A 321 -15.72 4.41 12.65
C PHE A 321 -16.08 4.83 14.07
N HIS A 322 -17.29 5.34 14.30
CA HIS A 322 -17.75 5.76 15.62
C HIS A 322 -17.86 4.60 16.61
N LYS A 323 -18.31 3.41 16.19
CA LYS A 323 -18.41 2.22 17.05
C LYS A 323 -17.03 1.65 17.39
N ILE A 324 -16.08 1.69 16.46
CA ILE A 324 -14.68 1.31 16.67
C ILE A 324 -14.01 2.26 17.66
N PHE A 325 -14.18 3.58 17.47
CA PHE A 325 -13.61 4.61 18.35
C PHE A 325 -14.31 4.72 19.72
N ARG A 326 -15.61 4.38 19.82
CA ARG A 326 -16.33 4.38 21.11
C ARG A 326 -16.13 3.10 21.93
N ARG A 327 -16.09 1.92 21.30
CA ARG A 327 -15.94 0.64 22.04
C ARG A 327 -14.51 0.38 22.51
N ASN A 328 -13.54 1.06 21.93
CA ASN A 328 -12.20 1.14 22.45
C ASN A 328 -11.85 2.63 22.54
N PRO A 329 -11.97 3.26 23.71
CA PRO A 329 -11.14 4.42 23.96
C PRO A 329 -9.71 3.91 23.79
N VAL A 330 -9.12 4.20 22.63
CA VAL A 330 -7.76 3.80 22.28
C VAL A 330 -6.80 4.15 23.42
N GLY A 331 -7.13 5.15 24.25
CA GLY A 331 -6.44 5.43 25.51
C GLY A 331 -6.45 4.30 26.56
N ALA A 332 -7.61 3.70 26.91
CA ALA A 332 -7.71 2.89 28.13
C ALA A 332 -7.04 1.50 28.04
N SER A 333 -6.94 0.89 26.84
CA SER A 333 -6.33 -0.45 26.69
C SER A 333 -4.86 -0.43 26.27
N LEU A 334 -4.33 0.74 25.92
CA LEU A 334 -2.93 0.94 25.57
C LEU A 334 -2.05 1.22 26.82
N GLY A 335 -2.63 1.35 28.01
CA GLY A 335 -1.96 2.04 29.13
C GLY A 335 -1.80 3.55 28.86
N PHE A 336 -2.55 4.07 27.89
CA PHE A 336 -2.61 5.47 27.49
C PHE A 336 -3.79 6.13 28.21
N ASP A 337 -3.73 6.23 29.54
CA ASP A 337 -4.53 7.25 30.23
C ASP A 337 -4.21 8.68 29.72
N THR A 338 -3.16 8.81 28.91
CA THR A 338 -2.78 10.00 28.15
C THR A 338 -2.94 9.75 26.66
N ARG A 339 -3.59 10.68 25.95
CA ARG A 339 -3.63 10.79 24.48
C ARG A 339 -2.30 10.37 23.80
N PRO A 340 -2.31 9.83 22.56
CA PRO A 340 -1.07 9.53 21.83
C PRO A 340 -0.12 10.72 21.95
N SER A 341 1.13 10.44 22.36
CA SER A 341 2.09 11.51 22.58
C SER A 341 2.32 12.22 21.24
N MET A 342 2.57 13.53 21.29
CA MET A 342 2.91 14.30 20.09
C MET A 342 4.08 13.67 19.32
N ALA A 343 5.00 13.01 20.02
CA ALA A 343 6.13 12.30 19.42
C ALA A 343 5.69 11.09 18.57
N GLU A 344 4.72 10.28 19.03
CA GLU A 344 4.21 9.14 18.27
C GLU A 344 3.42 9.59 17.04
N LEU A 345 2.62 10.65 17.19
CA LEU A 345 1.88 11.23 16.07
C LEU A 345 2.83 11.77 15.00
N VAL A 346 3.86 12.53 15.41
CA VAL A 346 4.90 13.04 14.50
C VAL A 346 5.65 11.89 13.82
N THR A 347 5.94 10.81 14.54
CA THR A 347 6.63 9.64 13.98
C THR A 347 5.75 8.90 12.96
N LEU A 348 4.46 8.74 13.23
CA LEU A 348 3.50 8.16 12.28
C LEU A 348 3.40 9.02 11.01
N ILE A 349 3.30 10.35 11.17
CA ILE A 349 3.29 11.30 10.05
C ILE A 349 4.58 11.17 9.23
N ALA A 350 5.74 11.04 9.88
CA ALA A 350 7.02 10.87 9.20
C ALA A 350 7.10 9.55 8.41
N VAL A 351 6.55 8.45 8.94
CA VAL A 351 6.45 7.16 8.23
C VAL A 351 5.57 7.28 6.99
N LEU A 352 4.40 7.91 7.11
CA LEU A 352 3.49 8.15 5.98
C LEU A 352 4.14 9.08 4.94
N ALA A 353 4.80 10.14 5.39
CA ALA A 353 5.53 11.07 4.53
C ALA A 353 6.64 10.34 3.75
N ALA A 354 7.43 9.48 4.42
CA ALA A 354 8.47 8.67 3.79
C ALA A 354 7.91 7.72 2.71
N LEU A 355 6.79 7.06 2.97
CA LEU A 355 6.11 6.21 1.98
C LEU A 355 5.61 7.01 0.77
N SER A 356 5.13 8.24 0.99
CA SER A 356 4.64 9.12 -0.08
C SER A 356 5.72 9.92 -0.82
N ALA A 357 6.96 9.97 -0.30
CA ALA A 357 7.97 10.94 -0.72
C ALA A 357 8.33 10.85 -2.21
N GLY A 358 8.45 9.63 -2.75
CA GLY A 358 8.75 9.44 -4.17
C GLY A 358 7.60 9.83 -5.08
N ILE A 359 6.36 9.58 -4.67
CA ILE A 359 5.16 9.99 -5.42
C ILE A 359 5.13 11.52 -5.50
N VAL A 360 5.29 12.19 -4.35
CA VAL A 360 5.38 13.65 -4.28
C VAL A 360 6.54 14.17 -5.14
N GLN A 361 7.67 13.46 -5.19
CA GLN A 361 8.79 13.83 -6.07
C GLN A 361 8.43 13.82 -7.55
N ILE A 362 7.79 12.77 -8.04
CA ILE A 362 7.44 12.66 -9.47
C ILE A 362 6.31 13.61 -9.84
N GLU A 363 5.26 13.69 -9.03
CA GLU A 363 4.18 14.67 -9.25
C GLU A 363 4.73 16.10 -9.21
N SER A 364 5.75 16.36 -8.37
CA SER A 364 6.35 17.69 -8.28
C SER A 364 7.32 18.06 -9.39
N THR A 365 7.90 17.08 -10.09
CA THR A 365 8.97 17.33 -11.07
C THR A 365 8.59 17.01 -12.50
N THR A 366 7.43 16.39 -12.74
CA THR A 366 6.99 16.01 -14.09
C THR A 366 5.72 16.77 -14.50
N THR A 367 5.68 17.23 -15.75
CA THR A 367 4.46 17.79 -16.36
C THR A 367 3.49 16.71 -16.84
N ILE A 368 3.96 15.46 -16.90
CA ILE A 368 3.19 14.28 -17.34
C ILE A 368 2.24 13.81 -16.23
N TRP A 369 2.70 13.86 -14.97
CA TRP A 369 1.95 13.44 -13.79
C TRP A 369 1.50 14.63 -12.94
N SER A 370 1.23 15.77 -13.58
CA SER A 370 0.61 16.90 -12.88
C SER A 370 -0.80 16.49 -12.45
N PRO A 371 -1.18 16.69 -11.17
CA PRO A 371 -2.54 16.45 -10.69
C PRO A 371 -3.59 17.28 -11.43
#